data_AF-A0A173SWF2-F1
#
_entry.id   AF-A0A173SWF2-F1
#
_cell.length_a   1.000
_cell.length_b   1.000
_cell.length_c   1.000
_cell.angle_alpha   90.00
_cell.angle_beta   90.00
_cell.angle_gamma   90.00
#
_symmetry.space_group_name_H-M   'P 1'
#
loop_
_entity.id
_entity.type
_entity.pdbx_description
1 polymer ?
#
loop_
_entity_poly.entity_id
_entity_poly.type
_entity_poly.pdbx_seq_one_letter_code
_entity_poly.pdbx_strand_id
1 'polypeptide(L)'
;MAQTENSVTAYDVEDWKNKGRMQMSPAERESWLNEGQLLLTDYAEGIEREWELIKFYGQLLAAVADWCIVFLKGAHGPKWTDGQELNYKRRRIEYQQEEMIAHGFFIPPEFADLPPEMDVNYMRGRENIKKNAKAALKQILENPDYQFVADHASFLGRIQTACMRIRPDEVTGRVGKLQEAVEKNDFLGMRRYADADPVIAAAAVCRAEMEPALDDLNSF
;
A
#
# COMPACT_ATOMS: atom_id res chain seq x y z
N MET A 1 13.37 31.54 -16.22
CA MET A 1 12.32 32.16 -17.05
C MET A 1 12.47 31.62 -18.46
N ALA A 2 11.84 30.48 -18.74
CA ALA A 2 11.68 30.01 -20.12
C ALA A 2 10.44 30.70 -20.68
N GLN A 3 10.57 31.26 -21.89
CA GLN A 3 9.45 31.82 -22.63
C GLN A 3 8.40 30.71 -22.79
N THR A 4 7.23 30.91 -22.19
CA THR A 4 6.03 30.17 -22.58
C THR A 4 5.78 30.51 -24.04
N GLU A 5 5.87 29.51 -24.92
CA GLU A 5 5.23 29.55 -26.23
C GLU A 5 3.81 30.07 -26.04
N ASN A 6 3.38 30.99 -26.91
CA ASN A 6 2.09 31.66 -26.84
C ASN A 6 0.94 30.63 -26.84
N SER A 7 0.48 30.22 -25.66
CA SER A 7 -0.68 29.33 -25.52
C SER A 7 -1.95 30.08 -25.87
N VAL A 8 -2.73 29.58 -26.83
CA VAL A 8 -4.03 30.14 -27.20
C VAL A 8 -4.95 30.14 -25.99
N THR A 9 -5.55 31.29 -25.69
CA THR A 9 -6.46 31.46 -24.56
C THR A 9 -7.93 31.44 -24.99
N ALA A 10 -8.84 31.28 -24.03
CA ALA A 10 -10.28 31.44 -24.28
C ALA A 10 -10.63 32.85 -24.81
N TYR A 11 -9.81 33.87 -24.51
CA TYR A 11 -9.98 35.23 -25.04
C TYR A 11 -9.66 35.31 -26.53
N ASP A 12 -8.60 34.62 -26.99
CA ASP A 12 -8.21 34.59 -28.40
C ASP A 12 -9.28 33.90 -29.26
N VAL A 13 -9.87 32.82 -28.72
CA VAL A 13 -11.01 32.13 -29.36
C VAL A 13 -12.24 33.04 -29.44
N GLU A 14 -12.50 33.84 -28.41
CA GLU A 14 -13.65 34.75 -28.40
C GLU A 14 -13.44 35.98 -29.32
N ASP A 15 -12.22 36.50 -29.40
CA ASP A 15 -11.84 37.54 -30.37
C ASP A 15 -12.01 37.05 -31.81
N TRP A 16 -11.54 35.83 -32.11
CA TRP A 16 -11.73 35.21 -33.42
C TRP A 16 -13.22 35.06 -33.78
N LYS A 17 -14.06 34.59 -32.85
CA LYS A 17 -15.53 34.54 -33.08
C LYS A 17 -16.11 35.91 -33.37
N ASN A 18 -15.63 36.95 -32.69
CA ASN A 18 -16.10 38.32 -32.89
C ASN A 18 -15.75 38.86 -34.28
N LYS A 19 -14.55 38.56 -34.79
CA LYS A 19 -14.16 38.89 -36.17
C LYS A 19 -15.13 38.29 -37.19
N GLY A 20 -15.53 37.03 -37.00
CA GLY A 20 -16.47 36.34 -37.89
C GLY A 20 -17.88 36.95 -37.97
N ARG A 21 -18.24 37.89 -37.08
CA ARG A 21 -19.53 38.61 -37.12
C ARG A 21 -19.53 39.79 -38.10
N MET A 22 -18.37 40.20 -38.61
CA MET A 22 -18.23 41.29 -39.57
C MET A 22 -18.50 40.81 -41.00
N GLN A 23 -18.90 41.73 -41.88
CA GLN A 23 -19.06 41.43 -43.30
C GLN A 23 -17.69 41.20 -43.94
N MET A 24 -17.50 40.06 -44.61
CA MET A 24 -16.22 39.64 -45.20
C MET A 24 -16.40 39.26 -46.67
N SER A 25 -15.35 39.49 -47.46
CA SER A 25 -15.20 38.90 -48.79
C SER A 25 -14.95 37.38 -48.72
N PRO A 26 -15.11 36.64 -49.84
CA PRO A 26 -14.86 35.20 -49.86
C PRO A 26 -13.44 34.80 -49.42
N ALA A 27 -12.41 35.57 -49.82
CA ALA A 27 -11.02 35.30 -49.46
C ALA A 27 -10.75 35.57 -47.97
N GLU A 28 -11.31 36.64 -47.42
CA GLU A 28 -11.23 36.95 -45.98
C GLU A 28 -11.93 35.88 -45.13
N ARG A 29 -13.07 35.37 -45.61
CA ARG A 29 -13.78 34.26 -44.96
C ARG A 29 -12.96 32.98 -44.94
N GLU A 30 -12.28 32.63 -46.04
CA GLU A 30 -11.42 31.45 -46.10
C GLU A 30 -10.22 31.58 -45.15
N SER A 31 -9.58 32.75 -45.11
CA SER A 31 -8.51 33.04 -44.15
C SER A 31 -8.98 32.92 -42.70
N TRP A 32 -10.16 33.48 -42.38
CA TRP A 32 -10.74 33.42 -41.04
C TRP A 32 -11.07 31.98 -40.61
N LEU A 33 -11.54 31.12 -41.52
CA LEU A 33 -11.79 29.71 -41.24
C LEU A 33 -10.49 28.94 -40.93
N ASN A 34 -9.44 29.17 -41.72
CA ASN A 34 -8.13 28.55 -41.50
C ASN A 34 -7.50 29.00 -40.17
N GLU A 35 -7.58 30.28 -39.85
CA GLU A 35 -7.14 30.85 -38.57
C GLU A 35 -7.90 30.22 -37.40
N GLY A 36 -9.23 30.07 -37.53
CA GLY A 36 -10.08 29.44 -36.53
C GLY A 36 -9.75 27.97 -36.29
N GLN A 37 -9.45 27.23 -37.37
CA GLN A 37 -9.06 25.83 -37.25
C GLN A 37 -7.77 25.66 -36.46
N LEU A 38 -6.74 26.47 -36.75
CA LEU A 38 -5.48 26.46 -36.01
C LEU A 38 -5.68 26.85 -34.54
N LEU A 39 -6.41 27.94 -34.28
CA LEU A 39 -6.70 28.42 -32.92
C LEU A 39 -7.44 27.36 -32.08
N LEU A 40 -8.44 26.68 -32.65
CA LEU A 40 -9.20 25.66 -31.93
C LEU A 40 -8.36 24.40 -31.67
N THR A 41 -7.48 24.02 -32.59
CA THR A 41 -6.54 22.91 -32.38
C THR A 41 -5.57 23.23 -31.26
N ASP A 42 -4.90 24.38 -31.30
CA ASP A 42 -3.94 24.80 -30.28
C ASP A 42 -4.61 24.93 -28.89
N TYR A 43 -5.84 25.46 -28.85
CA TYR A 43 -6.62 25.56 -27.61
C TYR A 43 -6.99 24.18 -27.05
N ALA A 44 -7.38 23.23 -27.92
CA ALA A 44 -7.69 21.86 -27.50
C ALA A 44 -6.45 21.13 -26.95
N GLU A 45 -5.31 21.25 -27.62
CA GLU A 45 -4.02 20.70 -27.16
C GLU A 45 -3.60 21.31 -25.81
N GLY A 46 -3.83 22.62 -25.62
CA GLY A 46 -3.62 23.30 -24.34
C GLY A 46 -4.47 22.72 -23.21
N ILE A 47 -5.75 22.46 -23.45
CA ILE A 47 -6.64 21.83 -22.47
C ILE A 47 -6.16 20.40 -22.15
N GLU A 48 -5.82 19.60 -23.15
CA GLU A 48 -5.32 18.24 -22.94
C GLU A 48 -4.04 18.26 -22.09
N ARG A 49 -3.14 19.20 -22.37
CA ARG A 49 -1.91 19.42 -21.61
C ARG A 49 -2.16 19.77 -20.14
N GLU A 50 -3.15 20.62 -19.86
CA GLU A 50 -3.57 20.95 -18.49
C GLU A 50 -4.15 19.72 -17.76
N TRP A 51 -4.98 18.91 -18.43
CA TRP A 51 -5.51 17.68 -17.86
C TRP A 51 -4.41 16.66 -17.53
N GLU A 52 -3.41 16.52 -18.39
CA GLU A 52 -2.24 15.70 -18.12
C GLU A 52 -1.49 16.19 -16.88
N LEU A 53 -1.23 17.51 -16.77
CA LEU A 53 -0.58 18.08 -15.60
C LEU A 53 -1.36 17.76 -14.31
N ILE A 54 -2.68 17.96 -14.32
CA ILE A 54 -3.55 17.64 -13.16
C ILE A 54 -3.44 16.16 -12.79
N LYS A 55 -3.44 15.27 -13.78
CA LYS A 55 -3.28 13.83 -13.56
C LYS A 55 -1.94 13.50 -12.91
N PHE A 56 -0.83 14.00 -13.46
CA PHE A 56 0.52 13.76 -12.93
C PHE A 56 0.69 14.34 -11.51
N TYR A 57 0.20 15.56 -11.29
CA TYR A 57 0.22 16.19 -9.97
C TYR A 57 -0.61 15.39 -8.94
N GLY A 58 -1.80 14.93 -9.33
CA GLY A 58 -2.63 14.08 -8.48
C GLY A 58 -1.95 12.77 -8.09
N GLN A 59 -1.21 12.15 -9.02
CA GLN A 59 -0.42 10.94 -8.75
C GLN A 59 0.76 11.20 -7.80
N LEU A 60 1.45 12.33 -7.96
CA LEU A 60 2.54 12.74 -7.05
C LEU A 60 2.01 12.98 -5.63
N LEU A 61 0.91 13.72 -5.50
CA LEU A 61 0.25 13.97 -4.23
C LEU A 61 -0.17 12.67 -3.55
N ALA A 62 -0.77 11.75 -4.31
CA ALA A 62 -1.15 10.43 -3.78
C ALA A 62 0.06 9.63 -3.29
N ALA A 63 1.17 9.61 -4.04
CA ALA A 63 2.38 8.90 -3.64
C ALA A 63 3.00 9.49 -2.36
N VAL A 64 3.02 10.82 -2.22
CA VAL A 64 3.48 11.52 -1.02
C VAL A 64 2.55 11.22 0.17
N ALA A 65 1.23 11.31 -0.03
CA ALA A 65 0.26 11.00 1.02
C ALA A 65 0.41 9.56 1.54
N ASP A 66 0.61 8.61 0.63
CA ASP A 66 0.87 7.21 0.94
C ASP A 66 2.12 7.03 1.82
N TRP A 67 3.21 7.72 1.48
CA TRP A 67 4.44 7.71 2.27
C TRP A 67 4.19 8.29 3.68
N CYS A 68 3.50 9.43 3.75
CA CYS A 68 3.13 10.08 5.01
C CYS A 68 2.26 9.20 5.90
N ILE A 69 1.30 8.47 5.33
CA ILE A 69 0.45 7.53 6.07
C ILE A 69 1.31 6.45 6.75
N VAL A 70 2.24 5.83 6.01
CA VAL A 70 3.13 4.82 6.58
C VAL A 70 4.07 5.43 7.62
N PHE A 71 4.57 6.64 7.39
CA PHE A 71 5.44 7.32 8.35
C PHE A 71 4.71 7.63 9.66
N LEU A 72 3.44 8.05 9.58
CA LEU A 72 2.61 8.45 10.71
C LEU A 72 1.86 7.30 11.37
N LYS A 73 1.65 6.15 10.72
CA LYS A 73 0.88 5.04 11.28
C LYS A 73 1.69 3.74 11.39
N GLY A 74 2.76 3.62 10.63
CA GLY A 74 3.51 2.38 10.43
C GLY A 74 2.94 1.60 9.25
N ALA A 75 3.70 0.64 8.74
CA ALA A 75 3.21 -0.25 7.70
C ALA A 75 2.06 -1.11 8.22
N HIS A 76 1.08 -1.34 7.35
CA HIS A 76 -0.02 -2.27 7.61
C HIS A 76 0.39 -3.73 7.33
N GLY A 77 1.33 -3.95 6.41
CA GLY A 77 1.71 -5.29 5.97
C GLY A 77 2.63 -6.03 6.95
N PRO A 78 2.46 -7.35 7.15
CA PRO A 78 3.34 -8.16 8.00
C PRO A 78 4.60 -8.65 7.26
N LYS A 79 4.85 -8.19 6.03
CA LYS A 79 5.95 -8.69 5.18
C LYS A 79 7.21 -7.85 5.26
N TRP A 80 7.07 -6.54 5.34
CA TRP A 80 8.17 -5.61 5.32
C TRP A 80 8.23 -4.86 6.63
N THR A 81 9.43 -4.37 6.96
CA THR A 81 9.58 -3.35 8.00
C THR A 81 8.99 -2.03 7.51
N ASP A 82 8.79 -1.09 8.44
CA ASP A 82 8.30 0.24 8.06
C ASP A 82 9.33 0.97 7.20
N GLY A 83 10.61 0.82 7.50
CA GLY A 83 11.69 1.40 6.70
C GLY A 83 11.73 0.90 5.25
N GLN A 84 11.57 -0.41 5.05
CA GLN A 84 11.49 -1.00 3.71
C GLN A 84 10.29 -0.45 2.92
N GLU A 85 9.12 -0.36 3.54
CA GLU A 85 7.93 0.17 2.89
C GLU A 85 8.04 1.67 2.59
N LEU A 86 8.61 2.46 3.51
CA LEU A 86 8.89 3.87 3.30
C LEU A 86 9.88 4.08 2.14
N ASN A 87 10.95 3.30 2.05
CA ASN A 87 11.92 3.41 0.95
C ASN A 87 11.33 2.95 -0.39
N TYR A 88 10.42 1.97 -0.38
CA TYR A 88 9.66 1.59 -1.56
C TYR A 88 8.76 2.74 -2.03
N LYS A 89 8.00 3.37 -1.12
CA LYS A 89 7.13 4.51 -1.44
C LYS A 89 7.92 5.76 -1.84
N ARG A 90 9.09 6.00 -1.24
CA ARG A 90 10.03 7.07 -1.63
C ARG A 90 10.43 6.93 -3.10
N ARG A 91 10.82 5.71 -3.53
CA ARG A 91 11.15 5.44 -4.94
C ARG A 91 9.96 5.66 -5.88
N ARG A 92 8.73 5.48 -5.41
CA ARG A 92 7.53 5.79 -6.21
C ARG A 92 7.34 7.30 -6.42
N ILE A 93 7.68 8.13 -5.43
CA ILE A 93 7.66 9.59 -5.54
C ILE A 93 8.73 10.05 -6.55
N GLU A 94 9.95 9.51 -6.42
CA GLU A 94 11.06 9.77 -7.35
C GLU A 94 10.68 9.42 -8.80
N TYR A 95 10.16 8.21 -9.03
CA TYR A 95 9.64 7.82 -10.34
C TYR A 95 8.58 8.80 -10.87
N GLN A 96 7.65 9.24 -10.02
CA GLN A 96 6.60 10.16 -10.46
C GLN A 96 7.16 11.54 -10.84
N GLN A 97 8.19 12.02 -10.15
CA GLN A 97 8.90 13.24 -10.53
C GLN A 97 9.63 13.06 -11.87
N GLU A 98 10.32 11.93 -12.07
CA GLU A 98 10.99 11.62 -13.34
C GLU A 98 10.00 11.60 -14.52
N GLU A 99 8.83 10.99 -14.35
CA GLU A 99 7.78 10.96 -15.37
C GLU A 99 7.25 12.36 -15.68
N MET A 100 7.04 13.21 -14.65
CA MET A 100 6.63 14.60 -14.87
C MET A 100 7.65 15.36 -15.72
N ILE A 101 8.94 15.22 -15.39
CA ILE A 101 10.04 15.86 -16.14
C ILE A 101 10.10 15.32 -17.57
N ALA A 102 9.98 14.00 -17.76
CA ALA A 102 9.99 13.36 -19.07
C ALA A 102 8.83 13.84 -19.95
N HIS A 103 7.68 14.14 -19.35
CA HIS A 103 6.54 14.75 -20.02
C HIS A 103 6.66 16.27 -20.17
N GLY A 104 7.74 16.92 -19.72
CA GLY A 104 7.95 18.36 -19.85
C GLY A 104 7.21 19.23 -18.83
N PHE A 105 6.81 18.64 -17.70
CA PHE A 105 6.22 19.36 -16.57
C PHE A 105 7.29 19.70 -15.52
N PHE A 106 7.09 20.79 -14.79
CA PHE A 106 7.93 21.14 -13.65
C PHE A 106 7.46 20.41 -12.39
N ILE A 107 8.39 20.13 -11.48
CA ILE A 107 8.06 19.63 -10.15
C ILE A 107 7.69 20.81 -9.25
N PRO A 108 6.53 20.79 -8.58
CA PRO A 108 6.17 21.81 -7.60
C PRO A 108 7.23 21.91 -6.50
N PRO A 109 7.65 23.13 -6.07
CA PRO A 109 8.73 23.30 -5.09
C PRO A 109 8.54 22.54 -3.77
N GLU A 110 7.30 22.41 -3.30
CA GLU A 110 6.93 21.64 -2.10
C GLU A 110 7.20 20.14 -2.21
N PHE A 111 7.37 19.64 -3.44
CA PHE A 111 7.71 18.26 -3.75
C PHE A 111 9.06 18.14 -4.46
N ALA A 112 9.89 19.18 -4.48
CA ALA A 112 11.20 19.12 -5.12
C ALA A 112 12.13 18.14 -4.39
N ASP A 113 12.08 18.14 -3.06
CA ASP A 113 12.87 17.23 -2.24
C ASP A 113 12.15 15.90 -2.01
N LEU A 114 12.92 14.81 -2.11
CA LEU A 114 12.42 13.49 -1.75
C LEU A 114 12.33 13.33 -0.23
N PRO A 115 11.36 12.54 0.27
CA PRO A 115 11.38 12.13 1.67
C PRO A 115 12.71 11.45 2.04
N PRO A 116 13.10 11.49 3.32
CA PRO A 116 14.36 10.89 3.76
C PRO A 116 14.37 9.39 3.48
N GLU A 117 15.55 8.86 3.15
CA GLU A 117 15.77 7.42 3.17
C GLU A 117 15.78 6.92 4.62
N MET A 118 15.03 5.86 4.86
CA MET A 118 14.84 5.29 6.19
C MET A 118 15.75 4.07 6.38
N ASP A 119 16.20 3.82 7.61
CA ASP A 119 16.85 2.56 7.96
C ASP A 119 15.93 1.39 7.58
N VAL A 120 16.45 0.41 6.85
CA VAL A 120 15.70 -0.78 6.41
C VAL A 120 15.14 -1.61 7.55
N ASN A 121 15.65 -1.46 8.78
CA ASN A 121 15.15 -2.11 9.99
C ASN A 121 14.31 -1.16 10.87
N TYR A 122 14.00 0.03 10.38
CA TYR A 122 13.10 0.96 11.06
C TYR A 122 11.72 0.32 11.25
N MET A 123 11.24 0.41 12.49
CA MET A 123 9.93 -0.06 12.90
C MET A 123 9.32 1.01 13.78
N ARG A 124 8.14 1.50 13.42
CA ARG A 124 7.39 2.48 14.16
C ARG A 124 6.67 1.82 15.32
N GLY A 125 6.69 2.46 16.49
CA GLY A 125 5.94 1.98 17.65
C GLY A 125 6.44 0.63 18.20
N ARG A 126 7.76 0.41 18.20
CA ARG A 126 8.41 -0.81 18.74
C ARG A 126 7.86 -1.24 20.10
N GLU A 127 7.65 -0.29 21.00
CA GLU A 127 7.08 -0.57 22.33
C GLU A 127 5.66 -1.12 22.28
N ASN A 128 4.80 -0.55 21.42
CA ASN A 128 3.43 -1.04 21.22
C ASN A 128 3.43 -2.42 20.55
N ILE A 129 4.28 -2.64 19.55
CA ILE A 129 4.44 -3.95 18.91
C ILE A 129 4.82 -5.01 19.96
N LYS A 130 5.82 -4.71 20.79
CA LYS A 130 6.30 -5.60 21.85
C LYS A 130 5.23 -5.85 22.91
N LYS A 131 4.51 -4.80 23.33
CA LYS A 131 3.40 -4.91 24.28
C LYS A 131 2.28 -5.82 23.74
N ASN A 132 1.86 -5.60 22.50
CA ASN A 132 0.81 -6.38 21.85
C ASN A 132 1.22 -7.84 21.66
N ALA A 133 2.45 -8.09 21.21
CA ALA A 133 2.97 -9.44 21.05
C ALA A 133 3.00 -10.22 22.38
N LYS A 134 3.45 -9.58 23.47
CA LYS A 134 3.43 -10.20 24.80
C LYS A 134 2.01 -10.45 25.30
N ALA A 135 1.08 -9.53 25.06
CA ALA A 135 -0.32 -9.68 25.44
C ALA A 135 -0.98 -10.84 24.68
N ALA A 136 -0.79 -10.91 23.35
CA ALA A 136 -1.29 -11.99 22.52
C ALA A 136 -0.69 -13.34 22.93
N LEU A 137 0.61 -13.40 23.16
CA LEU A 137 1.28 -14.62 23.62
C LEU A 137 0.70 -15.10 24.96
N LYS A 138 0.52 -14.18 25.92
CA LYS A 138 -0.12 -14.50 27.20
C LYS A 138 -1.54 -15.07 27.00
N GLN A 139 -2.35 -14.40 26.20
CA GLN A 139 -3.73 -14.82 25.91
C GLN A 139 -3.79 -16.23 25.29
N ILE A 140 -2.88 -16.54 24.36
CA ILE A 140 -2.82 -17.87 23.73
C ILE A 140 -2.37 -18.93 24.74
N LEU A 141 -1.33 -18.66 25.53
CA LEU A 141 -0.79 -19.63 26.50
C LEU A 141 -1.76 -19.93 27.66
N GLU A 142 -2.64 -18.99 27.99
CA GLU A 142 -3.70 -19.16 29.00
C GLU A 142 -4.98 -19.80 28.41
N ASN A 143 -5.07 -20.01 27.10
CA ASN A 143 -6.24 -20.59 26.47
C ASN A 143 -6.28 -22.13 26.67
N PRO A 144 -7.38 -22.70 27.18
CA PRO A 144 -7.45 -24.12 27.50
C PRO A 144 -7.40 -25.02 26.26
N ASP A 145 -7.93 -24.57 25.11
CA ASP A 145 -7.88 -25.36 23.88
C ASP A 145 -6.47 -25.43 23.32
N TYR A 146 -5.74 -24.31 23.38
CA TYR A 146 -4.33 -24.29 23.02
C TYR A 146 -3.49 -25.19 23.93
N GLN A 147 -3.69 -25.11 25.26
CA GLN A 147 -2.99 -25.98 26.22
C GLN A 147 -3.25 -27.45 25.91
N PHE A 148 -4.51 -27.84 25.67
CA PHE A 148 -4.84 -29.20 25.29
C PHE A 148 -4.10 -29.64 24.02
N VAL A 149 -4.13 -28.84 22.96
CA VAL A 149 -3.43 -29.16 21.71
C VAL A 149 -1.92 -29.29 21.94
N ALA A 150 -1.31 -28.36 22.68
CA ALA A 150 0.12 -28.35 22.94
C ALA A 150 0.57 -29.58 23.76
N ASP A 151 -0.20 -29.97 24.77
CA ASP A 151 0.12 -31.10 25.65
C ASP A 151 -0.06 -32.46 24.95
N HIS A 152 -0.99 -32.55 23.99
CA HIS A 152 -1.36 -33.82 23.37
C HIS A 152 -0.85 -34.02 21.94
N ALA A 153 -0.27 -32.99 21.31
CA ALA A 153 0.19 -33.04 19.92
C ALA A 153 1.15 -34.21 19.64
N SER A 154 2.01 -34.57 20.59
CA SER A 154 2.98 -35.65 20.44
C SER A 154 2.39 -37.06 20.46
N PHE A 155 1.15 -37.23 20.94
CA PHE A 155 0.51 -38.55 21.01
C PHE A 155 -0.13 -38.97 19.68
N LEU A 156 -0.39 -38.01 18.79
CA LEU A 156 -0.96 -38.31 17.48
C LEU A 156 0.13 -38.74 16.50
N GLY A 157 -0.11 -39.87 15.84
CA GLY A 157 0.71 -40.33 14.72
C GLY A 157 0.48 -39.51 13.46
N ARG A 158 1.42 -39.60 12.50
CA ARG A 158 1.40 -38.83 11.24
C ARG A 158 0.09 -38.96 10.46
N ILE A 159 -0.53 -40.14 10.46
CA ILE A 159 -1.76 -40.40 9.72
C ILE A 159 -2.94 -39.66 10.36
N GLN A 160 -3.07 -39.71 11.70
CA GLN A 160 -4.13 -39.00 12.42
C GLN A 160 -4.00 -37.49 12.21
N THR A 161 -2.79 -36.94 12.36
CA THR A 161 -2.55 -35.50 12.10
C THR A 161 -2.80 -35.10 10.65
N ALA A 162 -2.61 -35.99 9.67
CA ALA A 162 -2.82 -35.68 8.26
C ALA A 162 -4.31 -35.63 7.87
N CYS A 163 -5.17 -36.33 8.60
CA CYS A 163 -6.62 -36.33 8.40
C CYS A 163 -7.32 -35.13 9.05
N MET A 164 -6.62 -34.40 9.92
CA MET A 164 -7.16 -33.22 10.59
C MET A 164 -7.21 -32.02 9.66
N ARG A 165 -8.23 -31.18 9.83
CA ARG A 165 -8.40 -29.93 9.07
C ARG A 165 -7.36 -28.89 9.47
N ILE A 166 -7.05 -28.82 10.76
CA ILE A 166 -6.01 -27.96 11.31
C ILE A 166 -5.08 -28.85 12.10
N ARG A 167 -3.80 -28.83 11.75
CA ARG A 167 -2.83 -29.71 12.37
C ARG A 167 -2.28 -29.12 13.67
N PRO A 168 -1.98 -29.95 14.69
CA PRO A 168 -1.38 -29.47 15.93
C PRO A 168 -0.06 -28.70 15.73
N ASP A 169 0.76 -29.09 14.75
CA ASP A 169 2.04 -28.44 14.42
C ASP A 169 1.86 -27.06 13.79
N GLU A 170 0.75 -26.81 13.09
CA GLU A 170 0.43 -25.48 12.55
C GLU A 170 0.08 -24.50 13.67
N VAL A 171 -0.71 -24.96 14.66
CA VAL A 171 -1.12 -24.17 15.83
C VAL A 171 0.10 -23.87 16.71
N THR A 172 0.81 -24.91 17.15
CA THR A 172 1.98 -24.77 18.02
C THR A 172 3.16 -24.08 17.33
N GLY A 173 3.38 -24.35 16.04
CA GLY A 173 4.44 -23.72 15.26
C GLY A 173 4.25 -22.21 15.08
N ARG A 174 3.00 -21.72 14.98
CA ARG A 174 2.73 -20.28 14.94
C ARG A 174 3.05 -19.59 16.27
N VAL A 175 2.73 -20.23 17.40
CA VAL A 175 3.06 -19.72 18.74
C VAL A 175 4.58 -19.74 18.97
N GLY A 176 5.26 -20.80 18.55
CA GLY A 176 6.73 -20.89 18.62
C GLY A 176 7.42 -19.73 17.88
N LYS A 177 6.93 -19.36 16.68
CA LYS A 177 7.45 -18.20 15.94
C LYS A 177 7.21 -16.87 16.66
N LEU A 178 6.07 -16.72 17.36
CA LEU A 178 5.81 -15.53 18.17
C LEU A 178 6.74 -15.47 19.39
N GLN A 179 6.99 -16.59 20.06
CA GLN A 179 7.94 -16.68 21.18
C GLN A 179 9.35 -16.33 20.74
N GLU A 180 9.85 -16.96 19.68
CA GLU A 180 11.17 -16.69 19.10
C GLU A 180 11.32 -15.20 18.71
N ALA A 181 10.27 -14.61 18.12
CA ALA A 181 10.29 -13.20 17.76
C ALA A 181 10.42 -12.29 19.00
N VAL A 182 9.68 -12.59 20.08
CA VAL A 182 9.78 -11.87 21.36
C VAL A 182 11.17 -11.99 21.97
N GLU A 183 11.75 -13.18 21.96
CA GLU A 183 13.10 -13.46 22.50
C GLU A 183 14.19 -12.71 21.74
N LYS A 184 14.14 -12.74 20.40
CA LYS A 184 15.14 -12.10 19.53
C LYS A 184 14.91 -10.60 19.34
N ASN A 185 13.88 -10.03 19.94
CA ASN A 185 13.38 -8.67 19.66
C ASN A 185 13.13 -8.44 18.15
N ASP A 186 12.66 -9.47 17.44
CA ASP A 186 12.22 -9.34 16.04
C ASP A 186 10.83 -8.69 16.01
N PHE A 187 10.81 -7.37 15.85
CA PHE A 187 9.58 -6.58 15.78
C PHE A 187 8.72 -6.93 14.56
N LEU A 188 9.31 -7.36 13.45
CA LEU A 188 8.55 -7.75 12.26
C LEU A 188 7.83 -9.07 12.51
N GLY A 189 8.53 -10.06 13.07
CA GLY A 189 7.94 -11.31 13.54
C GLY A 189 6.84 -11.09 14.58
N MET A 190 7.08 -10.22 15.56
CA MET A 190 6.07 -9.83 16.55
C MET A 190 4.82 -9.25 15.87
N ARG A 191 4.94 -8.26 14.98
CA ARG A 191 3.79 -7.69 14.26
C ARG A 191 3.05 -8.75 13.45
N ARG A 192 3.76 -9.69 12.83
CA ARG A 192 3.17 -10.74 12.00
C ARG A 192 2.37 -11.76 12.80
N TYR A 193 2.83 -12.13 13.99
CA TYR A 193 2.27 -13.25 14.75
C TYR A 193 1.46 -12.84 15.99
N ALA A 194 1.44 -11.55 16.37
CA ALA A 194 0.76 -11.02 17.57
C ALA A 194 -0.78 -10.99 17.50
N ASP A 195 -1.40 -11.77 16.62
CA ASP A 195 -2.85 -11.91 16.55
C ASP A 195 -3.27 -13.26 17.17
N ALA A 196 -3.93 -13.19 18.32
CA ALA A 196 -4.33 -14.33 19.12
C ALA A 196 -5.60 -15.02 18.59
N ASP A 197 -6.55 -14.26 18.03
CA ASP A 197 -7.87 -14.78 17.70
C ASP A 197 -7.83 -15.92 16.67
N PRO A 198 -7.06 -15.83 15.56
CA PRO A 198 -6.95 -16.93 14.61
C PRO A 198 -6.27 -18.16 15.22
N VAL A 199 -5.34 -17.97 16.17
CA VAL A 199 -4.63 -19.08 16.83
C VAL A 199 -5.57 -19.81 17.79
N ILE A 200 -6.34 -19.06 18.57
CA ILE A 200 -7.32 -19.61 19.50
C ILE A 200 -8.44 -20.34 18.74
N ALA A 201 -8.97 -19.74 17.68
CA ALA A 201 -9.97 -20.39 16.83
C ALA A 201 -9.44 -21.68 16.20
N ALA A 202 -8.18 -21.66 15.74
CA ALA A 202 -7.52 -22.84 15.20
C ALA A 202 -7.30 -23.93 16.26
N ALA A 203 -6.94 -23.54 17.49
CA ALA A 203 -6.76 -24.46 18.61
C ALA A 203 -8.08 -25.14 19.01
N ALA A 204 -9.19 -24.39 19.06
CA ALA A 204 -10.52 -24.94 19.37
C ALA A 204 -10.95 -26.00 18.33
N VAL A 205 -10.75 -25.72 17.05
CA VAL A 205 -11.01 -26.68 15.96
C VAL A 205 -10.12 -27.90 16.08
N CYS A 206 -8.82 -27.68 16.28
CA CYS A 206 -7.83 -28.76 16.41
C CYS A 206 -8.21 -29.67 17.58
N ARG A 207 -8.49 -29.11 18.76
CA ARG A 207 -8.93 -29.87 19.94
C ARG A 207 -10.15 -30.75 19.65
N ALA A 208 -11.19 -30.19 19.03
CA ALA A 208 -12.42 -30.93 18.74
C ALA A 208 -12.19 -32.16 17.85
N GLU A 209 -11.15 -32.16 17.02
CA GLU A 209 -10.73 -33.30 16.19
C GLU A 209 -9.74 -34.21 16.93
N MET A 210 -8.91 -33.68 17.84
CA MET A 210 -7.96 -34.45 18.63
C MET A 210 -8.63 -35.31 19.69
N GLU A 211 -9.63 -34.78 20.41
CA GLU A 211 -10.32 -35.51 21.50
C GLU A 211 -10.80 -36.91 21.08
N PRO A 212 -11.62 -37.08 20.01
CA PRO A 212 -12.03 -38.41 19.58
C PRO A 212 -10.87 -39.28 19.07
N ALA A 213 -9.88 -38.69 18.39
CA ALA A 213 -8.73 -39.43 17.89
C ALA A 213 -7.84 -39.99 19.01
N LEU A 214 -7.78 -39.30 20.16
CA LEU A 214 -7.06 -39.74 21.35
C LEU A 214 -7.86 -40.79 22.13
N ASP A 215 -9.19 -40.66 22.19
CA ASP A 215 -10.05 -41.66 22.82
C ASP A 215 -9.99 -43.01 22.09
N ASP A 216 -9.96 -42.99 20.75
CA ASP A 216 -9.77 -44.19 19.92
C ASP A 216 -8.42 -44.87 20.17
N LEU A 217 -7.37 -44.09 20.50
CA LEU A 217 -6.04 -44.60 20.83
C LEU A 217 -5.97 -45.21 22.24
N ASN A 218 -6.72 -44.70 23.20
CA ASN A 218 -6.76 -45.17 24.59
C ASN A 218 -7.71 -46.37 24.80
N SER A 219 -8.48 -46.75 23.77
CA SER A 219 -9.47 -47.84 23.83
C SER A 219 -8.89 -49.24 23.53
N PHE A 220 -7.56 -49.37 23.47
CA PHE A 220 -6.81 -50.63 23.26
C PHE A 220 -5.82 -50.87 24.41
#